data_AF-A0A958MF99-F1
#
_entry.id   AF-A0A958MF99-F1
#
_cell.length_a   1.000
_cell.length_b   1.000
_cell.length_c   1.000
_cell.angle_alpha   90.00
_cell.angle_beta   90.00
_cell.angle_gamma   90.00
#
_symmetry.space_group_name_H-M   'P 1'
#
loop_
_entity.id
_entity.type
_entity.pdbx_description
1 polymer ?
#
loop_
_entity_poly.entity_id
_entity_poly.type
_entity_poly.pdbx_seq_one_letter_code
_entity_poly.pdbx_strand_id
1 'polypeptide(L)'
;MKSFRWSRTRAIAKKEFFHILRDPFTSGMAFILPLLVVVIFGYSMEFNQNNIDTAYLDLDVSPSSRLLLEKMNASGYFHLRAVRSPQEGMASVKSNQSKAFIYIPHEFDKKIQTKVSEKIQVLIDGTDSAAAGVIQRYLLSISQNLSVQILQSSKKSMTPLVSRYLFNPELNSRWFSIPGILVVIMAMLCTLLTSLTVAREWEKGSMELLLSTPVKPLEIILGKLLPYAII
;
A
#
# COMPACT_ATOMS: atom_id res chain seq x y z
N MET A 1 22.16 -37.00 -27.85
CA MET A 1 21.51 -36.19 -26.79
C MET A 1 20.43 -35.33 -27.41
N LYS A 2 19.13 -35.56 -27.14
CA LYS A 2 18.02 -34.82 -27.80
C LYS A 2 17.99 -33.38 -27.29
N SER A 3 18.05 -32.38 -28.17
CA SER A 3 18.06 -30.94 -27.84
C SER A 3 16.67 -30.43 -27.44
N PHE A 4 16.62 -29.30 -26.71
CA PHE A 4 15.36 -28.60 -26.40
C PHE A 4 14.74 -28.03 -27.68
N ARG A 5 13.43 -28.20 -27.90
CA ARG A 5 12.73 -27.75 -29.12
C ARG A 5 11.49 -26.91 -28.79
N TRP A 6 11.57 -25.62 -29.12
CA TRP A 6 10.48 -24.64 -28.98
C TRP A 6 9.16 -25.05 -29.66
N SER A 7 9.21 -25.81 -30.76
CA SER A 7 8.00 -26.28 -31.45
C SER A 7 7.13 -27.20 -30.57
N ARG A 8 7.75 -28.00 -29.69
CA ARG A 8 7.03 -28.91 -28.77
C ARG A 8 6.38 -28.14 -27.63
N THR A 9 7.11 -27.21 -27.03
CA THR A 9 6.59 -26.28 -26.02
C THR A 9 5.38 -25.51 -26.55
N ARG A 10 5.47 -24.98 -27.78
CA ARG A 10 4.35 -24.24 -28.41
C ARG A 10 3.15 -25.14 -28.69
N ALA A 11 3.36 -26.40 -29.09
CA ALA A 11 2.27 -27.34 -29.31
C ALA A 11 1.51 -27.65 -28.02
N ILE A 12 2.24 -27.85 -26.91
CA ILE A 12 1.65 -28.05 -25.58
C ILE A 12 0.88 -26.81 -25.13
N ALA A 13 1.50 -25.61 -25.26
CA ALA A 13 0.84 -24.36 -24.92
C ALA A 13 -0.44 -24.14 -25.72
N LYS A 14 -0.43 -24.43 -27.03
CA LYS A 14 -1.63 -24.32 -27.87
C LYS A 14 -2.74 -25.26 -27.38
N LYS A 15 -2.42 -26.53 -27.10
CA LYS A 15 -3.38 -27.51 -26.58
C LYS A 15 -3.98 -27.04 -25.25
N GLU A 16 -3.14 -26.54 -24.36
CA GLU A 16 -3.57 -26.12 -23.03
C GLU A 16 -4.40 -24.82 -23.07
N PHE A 17 -4.07 -23.88 -23.95
CA PHE A 17 -4.87 -22.67 -24.18
C PHE A 17 -6.30 -23.02 -24.64
N PHE A 18 -6.45 -23.97 -25.57
CA PHE A 18 -7.77 -24.46 -25.98
C PHE A 18 -8.49 -25.23 -24.87
N HIS A 19 -7.76 -25.92 -24.00
CA HIS A 19 -8.33 -26.64 -22.86
C HIS A 19 -8.92 -25.65 -21.85
N ILE A 20 -8.18 -24.59 -21.50
CA ILE A 20 -8.64 -23.53 -20.61
C ILE A 20 -9.87 -22.82 -21.17
N LEU A 21 -9.85 -22.45 -22.46
CA LEU A 21 -10.97 -21.72 -23.08
C LEU A 21 -12.24 -22.56 -23.28
N ARG A 22 -12.11 -23.88 -23.52
CA ARG A 22 -13.27 -24.76 -23.74
C ARG A 22 -13.89 -25.30 -22.47
N ASP A 23 -13.14 -25.41 -21.39
CA ASP A 23 -13.68 -25.85 -20.11
C ASP A 23 -14.29 -24.64 -19.37
N PRO A 24 -15.63 -24.56 -19.23
CA PRO A 24 -16.30 -23.44 -18.57
C PRO A 24 -15.90 -23.29 -17.10
N PHE A 25 -15.52 -24.39 -16.44
CA PHE A 25 -15.05 -24.34 -15.06
C PHE A 25 -13.64 -23.75 -14.99
N THR A 26 -12.72 -24.22 -15.85
CA THR A 26 -11.33 -23.74 -15.86
C THR A 26 -11.23 -22.30 -16.38
N SER A 27 -11.99 -21.91 -17.41
CA SER A 27 -12.08 -20.50 -17.85
C SER A 27 -12.72 -19.61 -16.78
N GLY A 28 -13.80 -20.06 -16.13
CA GLY A 28 -14.42 -19.33 -15.03
C GLY A 28 -13.44 -19.07 -13.89
N MET A 29 -12.68 -20.08 -13.45
CA MET A 29 -11.65 -19.90 -12.44
C MET A 29 -10.48 -19.02 -12.90
N ALA A 30 -10.09 -19.08 -14.18
CA ALA A 30 -8.98 -18.28 -14.71
C ALA A 30 -9.32 -16.78 -14.80
N PHE A 31 -10.56 -16.42 -15.13
CA PHE A 31 -10.96 -15.02 -15.36
C PHE A 31 -11.83 -14.44 -14.24
N ILE A 32 -12.89 -15.16 -13.85
CA ILE A 32 -13.91 -14.62 -12.93
C ILE A 32 -13.38 -14.56 -11.51
N LEU A 33 -12.70 -15.61 -11.05
CA LEU A 33 -12.19 -15.69 -9.68
C LEU A 33 -11.19 -14.56 -9.36
N PRO A 34 -10.13 -14.27 -10.15
CA PRO A 34 -9.24 -13.13 -9.89
C PRO A 34 -9.99 -11.81 -9.87
N LEU A 35 -10.90 -11.60 -10.83
CA LEU A 35 -11.65 -10.35 -10.95
C LEU A 35 -12.56 -10.14 -9.73
N LEU A 36 -13.23 -11.19 -9.27
CA LEU A 36 -14.07 -11.19 -8.08
C LEU A 36 -13.25 -10.91 -6.82
N VAL A 37 -12.09 -11.56 -6.66
CA VAL A 37 -11.17 -11.32 -5.53
C VAL A 37 -10.63 -9.89 -5.55
N VAL A 38 -10.25 -9.35 -6.71
CA VAL A 38 -9.82 -7.94 -6.86
C VAL A 38 -10.95 -6.98 -6.54
N VAL A 39 -12.19 -7.27 -6.92
CA VAL A 39 -13.35 -6.43 -6.56
C VAL A 39 -13.60 -6.48 -5.06
N ILE A 40 -13.60 -7.67 -4.44
CA ILE A 40 -13.79 -7.81 -2.99
C ILE A 40 -12.67 -7.08 -2.24
N PHE A 41 -11.41 -7.37 -2.55
CA PHE A 41 -10.28 -6.74 -1.88
C PHE A 41 -10.15 -5.27 -2.22
N GLY A 42 -10.40 -4.86 -3.46
CA GLY A 42 -10.35 -3.46 -3.88
C GLY A 42 -11.45 -2.61 -3.23
N TYR A 43 -12.63 -3.20 -2.99
CA TYR A 43 -13.71 -2.54 -2.27
C TYR A 43 -13.51 -2.58 -0.75
N SER A 44 -12.98 -3.70 -0.22
CA SER A 44 -12.68 -3.88 1.21
C SER A 44 -11.46 -3.06 1.66
N MET A 45 -10.49 -2.85 0.77
CA MET A 45 -9.30 -2.01 1.02
C MET A 45 -9.62 -0.54 0.79
N GLU A 46 -10.53 -0.04 1.61
CA GLU A 46 -10.64 1.39 1.84
C GLU A 46 -9.50 1.82 2.78
N PHE A 47 -8.29 1.93 2.24
CA PHE A 47 -7.15 2.53 2.93
C PHE A 47 -7.27 4.06 3.04
N ASN A 48 -8.45 4.63 2.80
CA ASN A 48 -8.68 6.05 2.94
C ASN A 48 -8.89 6.33 4.43
N GLN A 49 -7.79 6.43 5.18
CA GLN A 49 -7.82 6.85 6.58
C GLN A 49 -8.13 8.35 6.65
N ASN A 50 -9.38 8.70 6.39
CA ASN A 50 -9.89 10.06 6.59
C ASN A 50 -10.22 10.32 8.08
N ASN A 51 -9.94 9.37 8.97
CA ASN A 51 -10.24 9.43 10.40
C ASN A 51 -9.06 8.92 11.22
N ILE A 52 -7.90 9.57 11.11
CA ILE A 52 -6.76 9.28 11.97
C ILE A 52 -7.00 9.93 13.32
N ASP A 53 -7.56 9.16 14.26
CA ASP A 53 -7.70 9.58 15.66
C ASP A 53 -6.32 9.94 16.22
N THR A 54 -6.13 11.19 16.56
CA THR A 54 -4.84 11.73 16.96
C THR A 54 -4.98 12.48 18.28
N ALA A 55 -4.31 11.97 19.31
CA ALA A 55 -4.21 12.64 20.58
C ALA A 55 -3.23 13.81 20.48
N TYR A 56 -3.52 14.93 21.13
CA TYR A 56 -2.57 16.04 21.23
C TYR A 56 -2.50 16.60 22.65
N LEU A 57 -1.29 16.99 23.06
CA LEU A 57 -1.03 17.76 24.28
C LEU A 57 -0.38 19.08 23.89
N ASP A 58 -1.09 20.18 24.11
CA ASP A 58 -0.58 21.54 23.89
C ASP A 58 -0.25 22.19 25.23
N LEU A 59 1.05 22.31 25.53
CA LEU A 59 1.55 22.98 26.73
C LEU A 59 1.89 24.46 26.50
N ASP A 60 1.93 24.91 25.25
CA ASP A 60 2.30 26.29 24.89
C ASP A 60 1.07 27.20 24.81
N VAL A 61 -0.07 26.65 24.34
CA VAL A 61 -1.38 27.32 24.25
C VAL A 61 -1.30 28.65 23.47
N SER A 62 -0.39 28.72 22.51
CA SER A 62 -0.04 29.91 21.75
C SER A 62 -0.82 30.04 20.44
N PRO A 63 -0.80 31.20 19.76
CA PRO A 63 -1.39 31.35 18.43
C PRO A 63 -0.78 30.38 17.41
N SER A 64 0.53 30.12 17.50
CA SER A 64 1.25 29.20 16.60
C SER A 64 0.86 27.74 16.82
N SER A 65 0.71 27.29 18.08
CA SER A 65 0.24 25.92 18.37
C SER A 65 -1.21 25.72 17.91
N ARG A 66 -2.09 26.71 18.12
CA ARG A 66 -3.48 26.67 17.65
C ARG A 66 -3.58 26.61 16.13
N LEU A 67 -2.82 27.43 15.41
CA LEU A 67 -2.82 27.44 13.95
C LEU A 67 -2.33 26.09 13.37
N LEU A 68 -1.36 25.46 14.02
CA LEU A 68 -0.90 24.10 13.67
C LEU A 68 -2.05 23.10 13.81
N LEU A 69 -2.71 23.06 14.96
CA LEU A 69 -3.82 22.14 15.22
C LEU A 69 -5.01 22.39 14.29
N GLU A 70 -5.32 23.67 14.00
CA GLU A 70 -6.39 24.05 13.08
C GLU A 70 -6.10 23.57 11.65
N LYS A 71 -4.87 23.76 11.14
CA LYS A 71 -4.46 23.23 9.82
C LYS A 71 -4.50 21.70 9.76
N MET A 72 -4.19 21.02 10.86
CA MET A 72 -4.31 19.56 10.94
C MET A 72 -5.77 19.12 10.90
N ASN A 73 -6.65 19.77 11.67
CA ASN A 73 -8.07 19.46 11.69
C ASN A 73 -8.77 19.78 10.36
N ALA A 74 -8.42 20.93 9.74
CA ALA A 74 -8.99 21.38 8.46
C ALA A 74 -8.61 20.49 7.26
N SER A 75 -7.59 19.65 7.41
CA SER A 75 -7.14 18.72 6.36
C SER A 75 -8.10 17.57 6.09
N GLY A 76 -9.01 17.28 7.03
CA GLY A 76 -9.95 16.16 6.93
C GLY A 76 -9.33 14.78 7.11
N TYR A 77 -8.02 14.66 7.39
CA TYR A 77 -7.35 13.38 7.68
C TYR A 77 -7.27 13.07 9.17
N PHE A 78 -7.19 14.11 10.01
CA PHE A 78 -6.91 13.97 11.45
C PHE A 78 -8.13 14.35 12.27
N HIS A 79 -8.52 13.46 13.19
CA HIS A 79 -9.51 13.76 14.21
C HIS A 79 -8.78 14.02 15.53
N LEU A 80 -8.67 15.29 15.90
CA LEU A 80 -7.85 15.72 17.03
C LEU A 80 -8.59 15.56 18.36
N ARG A 81 -7.96 14.89 19.32
CA ARG A 81 -8.46 14.76 20.71
C ARG A 81 -7.44 15.33 21.70
N ALA A 82 -7.86 16.31 22.49
CA ALA A 82 -7.02 16.84 23.55
C ALA A 82 -6.81 15.80 24.66
N VAL A 83 -5.56 15.63 25.10
CA VAL A 83 -5.21 14.88 26.32
C VAL A 83 -4.63 15.83 27.36
N ARG A 84 -4.66 15.43 28.64
CA ARG A 84 -4.25 16.28 29.76
C ARG A 84 -2.83 16.00 30.23
N SER A 85 -2.27 14.84 29.88
CA SER A 85 -0.92 14.45 30.30
C SER A 85 -0.18 13.64 29.22
N PRO A 86 1.17 13.64 29.24
CA PRO A 86 1.96 12.81 28.35
C PRO A 86 1.67 11.31 28.55
N GLN A 87 1.41 10.87 29.79
CA GLN A 87 1.08 9.47 30.08
C GLN A 87 -0.25 9.07 29.43
N GLU A 88 -1.25 9.94 29.49
CA GLU A 88 -2.55 9.73 28.83
C GLU A 88 -2.40 9.67 27.31
N GLY A 89 -1.60 10.58 26.72
CA GLY A 89 -1.27 10.56 25.30
C GLY A 89 -0.61 9.26 24.87
N MET A 90 0.41 8.80 25.60
CA MET A 90 1.07 7.52 25.33
C MET A 90 0.15 6.32 25.53
N ALA A 91 -0.69 6.33 26.56
CA ALA A 91 -1.66 5.28 26.83
C ALA A 91 -2.72 5.18 25.73
N SER A 92 -3.16 6.32 25.17
CA SER A 92 -4.13 6.35 24.06
C SER A 92 -3.58 5.64 22.81
N VAL A 93 -2.29 5.80 22.51
CA VAL A 93 -1.62 5.10 21.41
C VAL A 93 -1.48 3.61 21.72
N LYS A 94 -1.02 3.26 22.93
CA LYS A 94 -0.87 1.86 23.35
C LYS A 94 -2.18 1.08 23.38
N SER A 95 -3.28 1.75 23.71
CA SER A 95 -4.63 1.16 23.78
C SER A 95 -5.39 1.21 22.45
N ASN A 96 -4.74 1.64 21.37
CA ASN A 96 -5.32 1.78 20.03
C ASN A 96 -6.53 2.75 19.98
N GLN A 97 -6.64 3.66 20.96
CA GLN A 97 -7.64 4.74 20.96
C GLN A 97 -7.21 5.93 20.09
N SER A 98 -5.91 6.06 19.81
CA SER A 98 -5.37 7.05 18.89
C SER A 98 -4.21 6.44 18.11
N LYS A 99 -4.13 6.74 16.82
CA LYS A 99 -3.07 6.26 15.92
C LYS A 99 -1.79 7.10 16.03
N ALA A 100 -1.92 8.33 16.50
CA ALA A 100 -0.78 9.19 16.81
C ALA A 100 -1.02 10.01 18.07
N PHE A 101 0.07 10.41 18.71
CA PHE A 101 0.10 11.36 19.82
C PHE A 101 1.11 12.47 19.51
N ILE A 102 0.64 13.72 19.53
CA ILE A 102 1.44 14.92 19.26
C ILE A 102 1.69 15.63 20.59
N TYR A 103 2.97 15.88 20.88
CA TYR A 103 3.41 16.61 22.06
C TYR A 103 4.01 17.95 21.64
N ILE A 104 3.35 19.04 22.05
CA ILE A 104 3.82 20.41 21.83
C ILE A 104 4.41 20.93 23.15
N PRO A 105 5.74 21.17 23.23
CA PRO A 105 6.40 21.61 24.45
C PRO A 105 6.10 23.07 24.80
N HIS A 106 6.40 23.48 26.03
CA HIS A 106 6.39 24.89 26.42
C HIS A 106 7.40 25.72 25.60
N GLU A 107 7.04 26.99 25.37
CA GLU A 107 7.81 27.98 24.61
C GLU A 107 7.88 27.73 23.09
N PHE A 108 6.96 26.92 22.57
CA PHE A 108 6.88 26.56 21.16
C PHE A 108 6.86 27.79 20.24
N ASP A 109 5.99 28.75 20.53
CA ASP A 109 5.87 29.99 19.77
C ASP A 109 7.16 30.83 19.82
N LYS A 110 7.77 30.94 20.99
CA LYS A 110 8.98 31.75 21.22
C LYS A 110 10.19 31.19 20.46
N LYS A 111 10.36 29.87 20.45
CA LYS A 111 11.48 29.21 19.76
C LYS A 111 11.31 29.19 18.25
N ILE A 112 10.07 29.01 17.78
CA ILE A 112 9.68 29.23 16.38
C ILE A 112 10.05 30.64 15.92
N GLN A 113 9.67 31.68 16.68
CA GLN A 113 9.95 33.07 16.33
C GLN A 113 11.44 33.43 16.38
N THR A 114 12.21 32.80 17.28
CA THR A 114 13.65 32.99 17.41
C THR A 114 14.47 32.16 16.41
N LYS A 115 13.82 31.47 15.46
CA LYS A 115 14.44 30.60 14.45
C LYS A 115 15.26 29.45 15.04
N VAL A 116 15.01 29.10 16.30
CA VAL A 116 15.59 27.91 16.90
C VAL A 116 14.72 26.74 16.48
N SER A 117 15.30 25.77 15.78
CA SER A 117 14.57 24.58 15.33
C SER A 117 14.08 23.79 16.54
N GLU A 118 12.82 23.94 16.90
CA GLU A 118 12.21 23.17 17.97
C GLU A 118 11.65 21.86 17.48
N LYS A 119 11.85 20.81 18.28
CA LYS A 119 11.41 19.46 17.98
C LYS A 119 10.01 19.26 18.55
N ILE A 120 9.00 19.25 17.68
CA ILE A 120 7.70 18.66 18.02
C ILE A 120 7.91 17.15 18.09
N GLN A 121 7.53 16.53 19.20
CA GLN A 121 7.60 15.09 19.33
C GLN A 121 6.26 14.48 18.90
N VAL A 122 6.32 13.51 18.00
CA VAL A 122 5.15 12.74 17.59
C VAL A 122 5.42 11.26 17.81
N LEU A 123 4.51 10.61 18.51
CA LEU A 123 4.48 9.17 18.68
C LEU A 123 3.43 8.62 17.72
N ILE A 124 3.79 7.63 16.92
CA ILE A 124 2.92 7.06 15.91
C ILE A 124 2.84 5.56 16.15
N ASP A 125 1.64 4.99 16.08
CA ASP A 125 1.43 3.54 16.10
C ASP A 125 2.04 2.92 14.83
N GLY A 126 3.11 2.16 15.02
CA GLY A 126 3.83 1.48 13.93
C GLY A 126 3.19 0.17 13.45
N THR A 127 2.09 -0.26 14.07
CA THR A 127 1.37 -1.50 13.69
C THR A 127 0.80 -1.40 12.27
N ASP A 128 0.39 -0.19 11.87
CA ASP A 128 0.00 0.15 10.50
C ASP A 128 1.05 1.08 9.88
N SER A 129 2.02 0.50 9.17
CA SER A 129 3.11 1.23 8.54
C SER A 129 2.63 2.18 7.43
N ALA A 130 1.49 1.89 6.80
CA ALA A 130 0.89 2.76 5.79
C ALA A 130 0.33 4.03 6.44
N ALA A 131 -0.48 3.87 7.51
CA ALA A 131 -0.97 4.98 8.33
C ALA A 131 0.18 5.84 8.84
N ALA A 132 1.18 5.20 9.44
CA ALA A 132 2.32 5.89 10.02
C ALA A 132 3.10 6.70 8.98
N GLY A 133 3.26 6.16 7.78
CA GLY A 133 3.91 6.83 6.65
C GLY A 133 3.13 8.03 6.10
N VAL A 134 1.79 8.04 6.20
CA VAL A 134 0.95 9.20 5.83
C VAL A 134 1.09 10.29 6.89
N ILE A 135 0.94 9.94 8.17
CA ILE A 135 1.06 10.86 9.31
C ILE A 135 2.42 11.55 9.30
N GLN A 136 3.50 10.79 9.15
CA GLN A 136 4.86 11.33 9.11
C GLN A 136 5.06 12.30 7.95
N ARG A 137 4.59 11.97 6.73
CA ARG A 137 4.70 12.85 5.56
C ARG A 137 3.92 14.14 5.73
N TYR A 138 2.73 14.07 6.32
CA TYR A 138 1.90 15.25 6.57
C TYR A 138 2.54 16.18 7.63
N LEU A 139 3.10 15.63 8.70
CA LEU A 139 3.82 16.41 9.71
C LEU A 139 5.10 17.06 9.15
N LEU A 140 5.81 16.36 8.26
CA LEU A 140 6.95 16.93 7.54
C LEU A 140 6.52 18.08 6.61
N SER A 141 5.38 17.97 5.92
CA SER A 141 4.90 19.05 5.06
C SER A 141 4.48 20.29 5.88
N ILE A 142 3.86 20.11 7.04
CA ILE A 142 3.51 21.22 7.91
C ILE A 142 4.75 21.89 8.50
N SER A 143 5.73 21.11 8.99
CA SER A 143 6.96 21.68 9.55
C SER A 143 7.76 22.46 8.50
N GLN A 144 7.79 21.99 7.25
CA GLN A 144 8.38 22.73 6.12
C GLN A 144 7.61 24.02 5.81
N ASN A 145 6.29 23.98 5.76
CA ASN A 145 5.46 25.17 5.50
C ASN A 145 5.60 26.24 6.60
N LEU A 146 5.64 25.82 7.87
CA LEU A 146 5.88 26.73 9.00
C LEU A 146 7.28 27.35 8.89
N SER A 147 8.30 26.54 8.62
CA SER A 147 9.68 27.03 8.42
C SER A 147 9.74 28.09 7.31
N VAL A 148 9.03 27.91 6.19
CA VAL A 148 9.01 28.90 5.11
C VAL A 148 8.26 30.17 5.51
N GLN A 149 7.10 30.09 6.19
CA GLN A 149 6.37 31.29 6.64
C GLN A 149 7.21 32.15 7.61
N ILE A 150 8.01 31.53 8.48
CA ILE A 150 8.88 32.22 9.44
C ILE A 150 10.14 32.78 8.76
N LEU A 151 10.64 32.13 7.70
CA LEU A 151 11.79 32.61 6.93
C LEU A 151 11.42 33.77 5.98
N GLN A 152 10.16 33.86 5.54
CA GLN A 152 9.68 34.95 4.68
C GLN A 152 9.67 36.33 5.36
N SER A 153 9.59 36.39 6.69
CA SER A 153 9.68 37.66 7.46
C SER A 153 11.12 38.16 7.65
N SER A 154 12.14 37.48 7.11
CA SER A 154 13.53 37.95 7.09
C SER A 154 14.18 37.77 5.72
N LYS A 155 14.10 38.82 4.88
CA LYS A 155 14.96 39.12 3.71
C LYS A 155 15.92 38.01 3.23
N LYS A 156 15.38 36.92 2.69
CA LYS A 156 15.90 36.17 1.52
C LYS A 156 14.78 35.26 1.07
N SER A 157 14.11 35.66 -0.01
CA SER A 157 12.94 34.96 -0.54
C SER A 157 13.34 33.58 -1.06
N MET A 158 13.38 32.58 -0.17
CA MET A 158 13.33 31.19 -0.59
C MET A 158 11.85 30.92 -0.84
N THR A 159 11.46 30.90 -2.11
CA THR A 159 10.11 30.56 -2.55
C THR A 159 9.68 29.27 -1.86
N PRO A 160 8.48 29.20 -1.25
CA PRO A 160 7.99 27.99 -0.64
C PRO A 160 7.99 26.90 -1.70
N LEU A 161 8.76 25.84 -1.45
CA LEU A 161 8.72 24.64 -2.27
C LEU A 161 7.39 23.94 -1.95
N VAL A 162 6.33 24.35 -2.64
CA VAL A 162 5.02 23.69 -2.55
C VAL A 162 5.14 22.39 -3.34
N SER A 163 5.43 21.30 -2.63
CA SER A 163 5.43 19.96 -3.22
C SER A 163 4.00 19.58 -3.57
N ARG A 164 3.69 19.51 -4.87
CA ARG A 164 2.40 19.08 -5.40
C ARG A 164 2.56 17.70 -6.04
N TYR A 165 1.83 16.72 -5.54
CA TYR A 165 1.75 15.42 -6.21
C TYR A 165 0.97 15.57 -7.51
N LEU A 166 1.65 15.37 -8.65
CA LEU A 166 1.05 15.51 -9.98
C LEU A 166 -0.03 14.46 -10.28
N PHE A 167 0.13 13.24 -9.76
CA PHE A 167 -0.71 12.08 -10.14
C PHE A 167 -1.54 11.50 -8.98
N ASN A 168 -1.43 12.06 -7.77
CA ASN A 168 -2.28 11.70 -6.63
C ASN A 168 -2.27 12.82 -5.56
N PRO A 169 -2.87 13.99 -5.84
CA PRO A 169 -2.86 15.14 -4.93
C PRO A 169 -3.56 14.86 -3.59
N GLU A 170 -4.53 13.94 -3.59
CA GLU A 170 -5.26 13.49 -2.41
C GLU A 170 -4.57 12.32 -1.68
N LEU A 171 -3.40 11.86 -2.17
CA LEU A 171 -2.70 10.68 -1.62
C LEU A 171 -3.63 9.46 -1.42
N ASN A 172 -4.63 9.32 -2.29
CA ASN A 172 -5.60 8.25 -2.22
C ASN A 172 -4.89 6.92 -2.47
N SER A 173 -4.85 6.11 -1.42
CA SER A 173 -4.15 4.84 -1.32
C SER A 173 -4.69 3.78 -2.29
N ARG A 174 -5.93 3.90 -2.76
CA ARG A 174 -6.52 2.98 -3.74
C ARG A 174 -5.73 2.93 -5.05
N TRP A 175 -5.20 4.06 -5.52
CA TRP A 175 -4.43 4.14 -6.76
C TRP A 175 -3.11 3.38 -6.72
N PHE A 176 -2.53 3.20 -5.54
CA PHE A 176 -1.28 2.45 -5.34
C PHE A 176 -1.52 0.99 -4.94
N SER A 177 -2.51 0.76 -4.07
CA SER A 177 -2.77 -0.57 -3.53
C SER A 177 -3.41 -1.49 -4.56
N ILE A 178 -4.42 -1.02 -5.32
CA ILE A 178 -5.19 -1.87 -6.26
C ILE A 178 -4.26 -2.58 -7.27
N PRO A 179 -3.33 -1.89 -7.97
CA PRO A 179 -2.40 -2.57 -8.87
C PRO A 179 -1.48 -3.58 -8.16
N GLY A 180 -0.99 -3.25 -6.96
CA GLY A 180 -0.10 -4.12 -6.21
C GLY A 180 -0.78 -5.42 -5.76
N ILE A 181 -1.99 -5.31 -5.23
CA ILE A 181 -2.80 -6.45 -4.80
C ILE A 181 -3.18 -7.34 -5.99
N LEU A 182 -3.49 -6.73 -7.14
CA LEU A 182 -3.77 -7.47 -8.37
C LEU A 182 -2.59 -8.38 -8.75
N VAL A 183 -1.36 -7.86 -8.72
CA VAL A 183 -0.16 -8.66 -9.03
C VAL A 183 0.00 -9.83 -8.05
N VAL A 184 -0.21 -9.60 -6.75
CA VAL A 184 -0.09 -10.64 -5.72
C VAL A 184 -1.18 -11.71 -5.88
N ILE A 185 -2.43 -11.30 -6.10
CA ILE A 185 -3.55 -12.22 -6.33
C ILE A 185 -3.29 -13.07 -7.57
N MET A 186 -2.88 -12.44 -8.68
CA MET A 186 -2.56 -13.15 -9.91
C MET A 186 -1.43 -14.16 -9.70
N ALA A 187 -0.36 -13.80 -9.00
CA ALA A 187 0.73 -14.72 -8.68
C ALA A 187 0.25 -15.93 -7.85
N MET A 188 -0.60 -15.68 -6.84
CA MET A 188 -1.15 -16.74 -6.00
C MET A 188 -2.09 -17.67 -6.78
N LEU A 189 -2.95 -17.10 -7.63
CA LEU A 189 -3.87 -17.86 -8.48
C LEU A 189 -3.14 -18.66 -9.55
N CYS A 190 -2.14 -18.09 -10.23
CA CYS A 190 -1.29 -18.82 -11.17
C CYS A 190 -0.62 -20.01 -10.49
N THR A 191 -0.11 -19.82 -9.28
CA THR A 191 0.52 -20.91 -8.49
C THR A 191 -0.50 -21.99 -8.15
N LEU A 192 -1.68 -21.61 -7.68
CA LEU A 192 -2.76 -22.53 -7.31
C LEU A 192 -3.28 -23.32 -8.51
N LEU A 193 -3.59 -22.65 -9.62
CA LEU A 193 -4.07 -23.28 -10.86
C LEU A 193 -3.02 -24.23 -11.44
N THR A 194 -1.75 -23.83 -11.44
CA THR A 194 -0.65 -24.69 -11.89
C THR A 194 -0.56 -25.94 -11.03
N SER A 195 -0.59 -25.79 -9.69
CA SER A 195 -0.56 -26.92 -8.75
C SER A 195 -1.74 -27.87 -8.96
N LEU A 196 -2.96 -27.34 -9.12
CA LEU A 196 -4.16 -28.13 -9.35
C LEU A 196 -4.13 -28.87 -10.69
N THR A 197 -3.61 -28.22 -11.74
CA THR A 197 -3.47 -28.86 -13.06
C THR A 197 -2.50 -30.04 -12.99
N VAL A 198 -1.37 -29.87 -12.29
CA VAL A 198 -0.41 -30.95 -12.08
C VAL A 198 -1.06 -32.07 -11.26
N ALA A 199 -1.69 -31.78 -10.12
CA ALA A 199 -2.33 -32.79 -9.28
C ALA A 199 -3.41 -33.61 -10.03
N ARG A 200 -4.28 -32.93 -10.78
CA ARG A 200 -5.32 -33.60 -11.60
C ARG A 200 -4.73 -34.51 -12.67
N GLU A 201 -3.59 -34.15 -13.25
CA GLU A 201 -2.94 -35.00 -14.25
C GLU A 201 -2.30 -36.25 -13.66
N TRP A 202 -1.81 -36.17 -12.42
CA TRP A 202 -1.35 -37.31 -11.64
C TRP A 202 -2.52 -38.24 -11.30
N GLU A 203 -3.65 -37.71 -10.81
CA GLU A 203 -4.83 -38.51 -10.49
C GLU A 203 -5.45 -39.20 -11.72
N LYS A 204 -5.46 -38.53 -12.88
CA LYS A 204 -6.03 -39.08 -14.13
C LYS A 204 -5.07 -40.01 -14.88
N GLY A 205 -3.85 -40.24 -14.37
CA GLY A 205 -2.82 -41.06 -15.04
C GLY A 205 -2.28 -40.48 -16.36
N SER A 206 -2.72 -39.28 -16.77
CA SER A 206 -2.27 -38.63 -18.01
C SER A 206 -0.77 -38.26 -18.00
N MET A 207 -0.19 -38.16 -16.79
CA MET A 207 1.24 -37.95 -16.61
C MET A 207 2.06 -39.10 -17.22
N GLU A 208 1.57 -40.34 -17.13
CA GLU A 208 2.25 -41.52 -17.72
C GLU A 208 2.27 -41.44 -19.25
N LEU A 209 1.16 -40.98 -19.84
CA LEU A 209 1.08 -40.76 -21.28
C LEU A 209 2.04 -39.64 -21.72
N LEU A 210 2.15 -38.55 -20.96
CA LEU A 210 3.12 -37.48 -21.24
C LEU A 210 4.56 -37.95 -21.14
N LEU A 211 4.91 -38.75 -20.13
CA LEU A 211 6.25 -39.32 -19.94
C LEU A 211 6.63 -40.32 -21.04
N SER A 212 5.64 -40.95 -21.69
CA SER A 212 5.86 -41.83 -22.85
C SER A 212 6.17 -41.06 -24.16
N THR A 213 5.91 -39.76 -24.20
CA THR A 213 6.20 -38.92 -25.38
C THR A 213 7.66 -38.42 -25.40
N PRO A 214 8.26 -38.10 -26.56
CA PRO A 214 9.67 -37.69 -26.65
C PRO A 214 9.93 -36.24 -26.17
N VAL A 215 9.11 -35.71 -25.26
CA VAL A 215 9.10 -34.32 -24.78
C VAL A 215 9.89 -34.20 -23.46
N LYS A 216 10.61 -33.10 -23.27
CA LYS A 216 11.39 -32.87 -22.03
C LYS A 216 10.53 -32.32 -20.88
N PRO A 217 10.91 -32.55 -19.61
CA PRO A 217 10.23 -31.94 -18.45
C PRO A 217 10.14 -30.41 -18.54
N LEU A 218 11.23 -29.72 -18.91
CA LEU A 218 11.23 -28.26 -19.09
C LEU A 218 10.31 -27.80 -20.24
N GLU A 219 10.17 -28.58 -21.30
CA GLU A 219 9.27 -28.27 -22.42
C GLU A 219 7.80 -28.38 -21.99
N ILE A 220 7.48 -29.34 -21.11
CA ILE A 220 6.15 -29.54 -20.52
C ILE A 220 5.83 -28.40 -19.56
N ILE A 221 6.74 -28.08 -18.64
CA ILE A 221 6.55 -27.00 -17.65
C ILE A 221 6.30 -25.66 -18.35
N LEU A 222 7.18 -25.26 -19.28
CA LEU A 222 7.03 -24.01 -20.02
C LEU A 222 5.77 -24.01 -20.90
N GLY A 223 5.45 -25.15 -21.52
CA GLY A 223 4.26 -25.29 -22.37
C GLY A 223 2.97 -25.11 -21.57
N LYS A 224 2.92 -25.57 -20.32
CA LYS A 224 1.75 -25.42 -19.45
C LYS A 224 1.65 -24.06 -18.78
N LEU A 225 2.77 -23.38 -18.52
CA LEU A 225 2.78 -22.06 -17.90
C LEU A 225 2.42 -20.93 -18.87
N LEU A 226 2.86 -21.02 -20.13
CA LEU A 226 2.63 -19.99 -21.15
C LEU A 226 1.16 -19.54 -21.32
N PRO A 227 0.17 -20.44 -21.37
CA PRO A 227 -1.25 -20.06 -21.45
C PRO A 227 -1.69 -19.12 -20.32
N TYR A 228 -1.30 -19.41 -19.08
CA TYR A 228 -1.66 -18.62 -17.90
C TYR A 228 -0.95 -17.27 -17.81
N ALA A 229 0.14 -17.07 -18.56
CA ALA A 229 0.85 -15.79 -18.61
C ALA A 229 0.29 -14.85 -19.69
N ILE A 230 -0.40 -15.39 -20.70
CA ILE A 230 -1.01 -14.62 -21.80
C ILE A 230 -2.43 -14.19 -21.44
N ILE A 231 -3.11 -15.02 -20.64
CA ILE A 231 -4.46 -14.79 -20.08
C ILE A 231 -4.37 -13.84 -18.90
#